data_AF-A0AAN2URT8-F1
#
_entry.id   AF-A0AAN2URT8-F1
#
_cell.length_a   1.000
_cell.length_b   1.000
_cell.length_c   1.000
_cell.angle_alpha   90.00
_cell.angle_beta   90.00
_cell.angle_gamma   90.00
#
_symmetry.space_group_name_H-M   'P 1'
#
loop_
_entity.id
_entity.type
_entity.pdbx_description
1 polymer ?
#
loop_
_entity_poly.entity_id
_entity_poly.type
_entity_poly.pdbx_seq_one_letter_code
_entity_poly.pdbx_strand_id
1 'polypeptide(L)'
;MEVLFALKRFLTLKNNLIPSTQNKIKELEREIFQAEVTLNAISDEKVFLEDFKWDIRTRGFTIFNLVHLPSLMVFFIFLIVALLSIAGIAIIGVIIETIIRTFILFQDFEFEDTFFYIPIKAVEDFIYYPPSIPVPIVVGLLIVWVLYSIRQVQKNKIYYENVVIPENRKKNALVPGKRRKQQLVVDNLKNTLKSTEAQLLNYQNEMMNIMNTIPIPNQYWTNDEVINFLIQKLEYGQAKTIGKALNLWDIEVSTRRVEQASKAVIKETRESEARLARQRAEQHAQEQRNIRDNTEAQNKVAEELKRRNDRSEFYDDIAKKNGWL
;
A
#
# COMPACT_ATOMS: atom_id res chain seq x y z
N MET A 1 53.21 -4.15 14.60
CA MET A 1 52.10 -5.11 14.40
C MET A 1 50.80 -4.61 15.02
N GLU A 2 50.80 -4.11 16.26
CA GLU A 2 49.59 -3.64 16.97
C GLU A 2 48.84 -2.50 16.25
N VAL A 3 49.58 -1.50 15.77
CA VAL A 3 49.02 -0.37 15.00
C VAL A 3 48.34 -0.82 13.70
N LEU A 4 48.94 -1.74 12.96
CA LEU A 4 48.38 -2.26 11.70
C LEU A 4 47.04 -2.94 11.96
N PHE A 5 46.99 -3.77 13.00
CA PHE A 5 45.74 -4.43 13.43
C PHE A 5 44.69 -3.40 13.83
N ALA A 6 45.06 -2.40 14.62
CA ALA A 6 44.16 -1.33 15.06
C ALA A 6 43.62 -0.50 13.88
N LEU A 7 44.42 -0.20 12.85
CA LEU A 7 43.93 0.49 11.63
C LEU A 7 42.96 -0.38 10.82
N LYS A 8 43.26 -1.68 10.64
CA LYS A 8 42.33 -2.62 9.98
C LYS A 8 41.02 -2.75 10.78
N ARG A 9 41.13 -2.77 12.11
CA ARG A 9 39.99 -2.80 13.03
C ARG A 9 39.16 -1.52 12.95
N PHE A 10 39.79 -0.35 12.88
CA PHE A 10 39.13 0.93 12.66
C PHE A 10 38.27 0.93 11.39
N LEU A 11 38.83 0.50 10.24
CA LEU A 11 38.06 0.43 8.99
C LEU A 11 36.90 -0.56 9.10
N THR A 12 37.12 -1.71 9.75
CA THR A 12 36.06 -2.70 9.98
C THR A 12 34.93 -2.13 10.85
N LEU A 13 35.27 -1.38 11.91
CA LEU A 13 34.29 -0.71 12.76
C LEU A 13 33.51 0.35 11.98
N LYS A 14 34.22 1.26 11.30
CA LYS A 14 33.66 2.40 10.57
C LYS A 14 32.75 1.97 9.41
N ASN A 15 33.20 1.02 8.60
CA ASN A 15 32.55 0.71 7.32
C ASN A 15 31.58 -0.47 7.40
N ASN A 16 31.76 -1.38 8.36
CA ASN A 16 30.96 -2.60 8.45
C ASN A 16 30.15 -2.68 9.74
N LEU A 17 30.81 -2.75 10.90
CA LEU A 17 30.15 -3.11 12.17
C LEU A 17 29.20 -2.02 12.67
N ILE A 18 29.63 -0.75 12.68
CA ILE A 18 28.80 0.37 13.15
C ILE A 18 27.57 0.56 12.23
N PRO A 19 27.73 0.69 10.89
CA PRO A 19 26.57 0.82 9.99
C PRO A 19 25.63 -0.40 10.03
N SER A 20 26.17 -1.62 10.06
CA SER A 20 25.36 -2.84 10.15
C SER A 20 24.55 -2.89 11.44
N THR A 21 25.16 -2.54 12.57
CA THR A 21 24.48 -2.50 13.87
C THR A 21 23.41 -1.41 13.92
N GLN A 22 23.66 -0.23 13.34
CA GLN A 22 22.67 0.83 13.20
C GLN A 22 21.47 0.41 12.35
N ASN A 23 21.70 -0.31 11.25
CA ASN A 23 20.62 -0.84 10.42
C ASN A 23 19.79 -1.87 11.18
N LYS A 24 20.44 -2.76 11.93
CA LYS A 24 19.76 -3.75 12.77
C LYS A 24 18.90 -3.09 13.86
N ILE A 25 19.36 -2.00 14.46
CA ILE A 25 18.57 -1.21 15.43
C ILE A 25 17.28 -0.69 14.77
N LYS A 26 17.38 -0.08 13.58
CA LYS A 26 16.20 0.42 12.84
C LYS A 26 15.21 -0.70 12.50
N GLU A 27 15.71 -1.88 12.14
CA GLU A 27 14.87 -3.04 11.85
C GLU A 27 14.14 -3.52 13.11
N LEU A 28 14.85 -3.64 14.23
CA LEU A 28 14.25 -4.01 15.52
C LEU A 28 13.21 -3.00 16.01
N GLU A 29 13.45 -1.69 15.86
CA GLU A 29 12.46 -0.65 16.17
C GLU A 29 11.18 -0.83 15.37
N ARG A 30 11.28 -1.17 14.09
CA ARG A 30 10.14 -1.46 13.22
C ARG A 30 9.40 -2.72 13.64
N GLU A 31 10.12 -3.80 13.97
CA GLU A 31 9.53 -5.05 14.46
C GLU A 31 8.80 -4.86 15.78
N ILE A 32 9.38 -4.10 16.72
CA ILE A 32 8.76 -3.74 18.00
C ILE A 32 7.45 -3.00 17.74
N PHE A 33 7.47 -1.99 16.87
CA PHE A 33 6.26 -1.24 16.52
C PHE A 33 5.14 -2.15 15.99
N GLN A 34 5.46 -3.05 15.05
CA GLN A 34 4.48 -4.01 14.52
C GLN A 34 3.95 -4.97 15.60
N ALA A 35 4.84 -5.44 16.48
CA ALA A 35 4.46 -6.33 17.58
C ALA A 35 3.59 -5.63 18.62
N GLU A 36 3.83 -4.35 18.90
CA GLU A 36 3.02 -3.50 19.79
C GLU A 36 1.65 -3.17 19.18
N VAL A 37 1.58 -2.86 17.87
CA VAL A 37 0.30 -2.70 17.17
C VAL A 37 -0.53 -3.97 17.29
N THR A 38 0.09 -5.14 17.09
CA THR A 38 -0.58 -6.44 17.25
C THR A 38 -1.04 -6.67 18.68
N LEU A 39 -0.21 -6.32 19.67
CA LEU A 39 -0.57 -6.41 21.08
C LEU A 39 -1.77 -5.53 21.44
N ASN A 40 -1.78 -4.28 20.95
CA ASN A 40 -2.85 -3.32 21.20
C ASN A 40 -4.16 -3.69 20.49
N ALA A 41 -4.08 -4.41 19.37
CA ALA A 41 -5.25 -4.96 18.67
C ALA A 41 -5.92 -6.12 19.44
N ILE A 42 -5.22 -6.75 20.39
CA ILE A 42 -5.82 -7.75 21.29
C ILE A 42 -6.63 -7.01 22.35
N SER A 43 -7.92 -6.79 22.08
CA SER A 43 -8.82 -6.03 22.95
C SER A 43 -8.96 -6.65 24.34
N ASP A 44 -9.07 -5.77 25.35
CA ASP A 44 -9.26 -6.19 26.74
C ASP A 44 -10.66 -6.75 26.99
N GLU A 45 -10.66 -7.87 27.71
CA GLU A 45 -11.78 -8.76 28.04
C GLU A 45 -13.02 -8.06 28.64
N LYS A 46 -12.86 -6.85 29.20
CA LYS A 46 -13.97 -6.09 29.82
C LYS A 46 -14.96 -5.53 28.82
N VAL A 47 -14.49 -5.05 27.65
CA VAL A 47 -15.36 -4.39 26.67
C VAL A 47 -16.31 -5.41 26.01
N PHE A 48 -15.83 -6.63 25.76
CA PHE A 48 -16.62 -7.67 25.08
C PHE A 48 -17.70 -8.31 25.96
N LEU A 49 -17.48 -8.46 27.28
CA LEU A 49 -18.49 -9.01 28.18
C LEU A 49 -19.61 -8.02 28.47
N GLU A 50 -19.32 -6.72 28.53
CA GLU A 50 -20.32 -5.66 28.65
C GLU A 50 -21.13 -5.53 27.37
N ASP A 51 -20.49 -5.49 26.20
CA ASP A 51 -21.17 -5.45 24.91
C ASP A 51 -22.01 -6.71 24.67
N PHE A 52 -21.51 -7.90 25.03
CA PHE A 52 -22.27 -9.15 24.90
C PHE A 52 -23.45 -9.23 25.87
N LYS A 53 -23.30 -8.76 27.12
CA LYS A 53 -24.42 -8.63 28.06
C LYS A 53 -25.44 -7.62 27.55
N TRP A 54 -24.98 -6.51 26.96
CA TRP A 54 -25.84 -5.50 26.35
C TRP A 54 -26.59 -6.07 25.14
N ASP A 55 -25.92 -6.80 24.23
CA ASP A 55 -26.53 -7.40 23.04
C ASP A 55 -27.54 -8.51 23.40
N ILE A 56 -27.29 -9.31 24.44
CA ILE A 56 -28.27 -10.26 24.98
C ILE A 56 -29.49 -9.50 25.55
N ARG A 57 -29.26 -8.38 26.23
CA ARG A 57 -30.31 -7.57 26.87
C ARG A 57 -31.14 -6.79 25.85
N THR A 58 -30.55 -6.33 24.75
CA THR A 58 -31.22 -5.54 23.71
C THR A 58 -31.81 -6.39 22.59
N ARG A 59 -31.20 -7.52 22.22
CA ARG A 59 -31.66 -8.36 21.11
C ARG A 59 -32.36 -9.66 21.55
N GLY A 60 -32.11 -10.15 22.76
CA GLY A 60 -32.46 -11.52 23.15
C GLY A 60 -33.79 -11.74 23.87
N PHE A 61 -34.33 -10.75 24.60
CA PHE A 61 -35.33 -11.07 25.62
C PHE A 61 -36.59 -10.21 25.68
N THR A 62 -36.66 -9.13 24.91
CA THR A 62 -37.69 -8.13 25.09
C THR A 62 -38.55 -8.05 23.83
N ILE A 63 -39.62 -8.84 23.83
CA ILE A 63 -40.87 -8.61 23.06
C ILE A 63 -40.79 -8.91 21.55
N PHE A 64 -39.69 -8.63 20.83
CA PHE A 64 -39.59 -8.90 19.39
C PHE A 64 -39.49 -10.39 19.02
N ASN A 65 -39.06 -11.26 19.94
CA ASN A 65 -38.98 -12.70 19.70
C ASN A 65 -40.34 -13.43 19.85
N LEU A 66 -41.38 -12.76 20.40
CA LEU A 66 -42.76 -13.26 20.36
C LEU A 66 -43.36 -13.08 18.96
N VAL A 67 -42.97 -12.03 18.24
CA VAL A 67 -43.42 -11.71 16.88
C VAL A 67 -42.28 -11.99 15.88
N HIS A 68 -41.69 -13.19 15.96
CA HIS A 68 -40.66 -13.59 15.00
C HIS A 68 -41.33 -14.06 13.69
N LEU A 69 -40.83 -13.60 12.55
CA LEU A 69 -41.33 -13.90 11.20
C LEU A 69 -41.74 -15.38 10.94
N PRO A 70 -41.01 -16.41 11.42
CA PRO A 70 -41.44 -17.81 11.33
C PRO A 70 -42.66 -18.15 12.20
N SER A 71 -42.80 -17.53 13.38
CA SER A 71 -43.99 -17.68 14.23
C SER A 71 -45.24 -17.10 13.54
N LEU A 72 -45.08 -15.96 12.86
CA LEU A 72 -46.15 -15.38 12.03
C LEU A 72 -46.48 -16.27 10.83
N MET A 73 -45.47 -16.79 10.11
CA MET A 73 -45.71 -17.71 9.00
C MET A 73 -46.48 -18.96 9.44
N VAL A 74 -46.08 -19.58 10.55
CA VAL A 74 -46.78 -20.76 11.09
C VAL A 74 -48.22 -20.42 11.46
N PHE A 75 -48.46 -19.26 12.07
CA PHE A 75 -49.81 -18.79 12.37
C PHE A 75 -50.66 -18.63 11.10
N PHE A 76 -50.14 -17.99 10.06
CA PHE A 76 -50.84 -17.83 8.78
C PHE A 76 -51.14 -19.18 8.11
N ILE A 77 -50.20 -20.14 8.17
CA ILE A 77 -50.41 -21.50 7.64
C ILE A 77 -51.57 -22.18 8.37
N PHE A 78 -51.59 -22.16 9.71
CA PHE A 78 -52.68 -22.76 10.48
C PHE A 78 -54.03 -22.06 10.25
N LEU A 79 -54.03 -20.74 10.11
CA LEU A 79 -55.23 -19.97 9.79
C LEU A 79 -55.82 -20.37 8.43
N ILE A 80 -54.97 -20.51 7.40
CA ILE A 80 -55.39 -20.95 6.06
C ILE A 80 -55.98 -22.36 6.12
N VAL A 81 -55.32 -23.30 6.81
CA VAL A 81 -55.82 -24.68 6.96
C VAL A 81 -57.18 -24.71 7.66
N ALA A 82 -57.37 -23.90 8.71
CA ALA A 82 -58.65 -23.80 9.41
C ALA A 82 -59.76 -23.24 8.51
N LEU A 83 -59.48 -22.17 7.76
CA LEU A 83 -60.44 -21.57 6.83
C LEU A 83 -60.84 -22.53 5.70
N LEU A 84 -59.88 -23.25 5.12
CA LEU A 84 -60.15 -24.27 4.10
C LEU A 84 -61.01 -25.42 4.65
N SER A 85 -60.78 -25.82 5.90
CA SER A 85 -61.57 -26.87 6.56
C SER A 85 -63.02 -26.42 6.77
N ILE A 86 -63.24 -25.19 7.24
CA ILE A 86 -64.59 -24.62 7.42
C ILE A 86 -65.31 -24.51 6.07
N ALA A 87 -64.62 -24.01 5.04
CA ALA A 87 -65.19 -23.91 3.69
C ALA A 87 -65.54 -25.29 3.11
N GLY A 88 -64.69 -26.30 3.32
CA GLY A 88 -64.95 -27.68 2.91
C GLY A 88 -66.19 -28.27 3.60
N ILE A 89 -66.35 -28.05 4.90
CA ILE A 89 -67.53 -28.48 5.66
C ILE A 89 -68.79 -27.78 5.13
N ALA A 90 -68.73 -26.48 4.85
CA ALA A 90 -69.86 -25.73 4.28
C ALA A 90 -70.25 -26.26 2.90
N ILE A 91 -69.29 -26.53 2.01
CA ILE A 91 -69.54 -27.09 0.67
C ILE A 91 -70.19 -28.48 0.78
N ILE A 92 -69.67 -29.35 1.65
CA ILE A 92 -70.27 -30.67 1.91
C ILE A 92 -71.70 -30.51 2.43
N GLY A 93 -71.94 -29.54 3.32
CA GLY A 93 -73.27 -29.18 3.81
C GLY A 93 -74.23 -28.81 2.68
N VAL A 94 -73.83 -27.92 1.78
CA VAL A 94 -74.63 -27.51 0.59
C VAL A 94 -74.92 -28.70 -0.32
N ILE A 95 -73.94 -29.57 -0.55
CA ILE A 95 -74.12 -30.77 -1.41
C ILE A 95 -75.13 -31.71 -0.77
N ILE A 96 -75.00 -31.99 0.52
CA ILE A 96 -75.94 -32.84 1.27
C ILE A 96 -77.35 -32.22 1.25
N GLU A 97 -77.47 -30.91 1.50
CA GLU A 97 -78.75 -30.19 1.43
C GLU A 97 -79.39 -30.32 0.04
N THR A 98 -78.61 -30.10 -1.01
CA THR A 98 -79.08 -30.17 -2.41
C THR A 98 -79.57 -31.57 -2.76
N ILE A 99 -78.83 -32.60 -2.36
CA ILE A 99 -79.20 -34.01 -2.55
C ILE A 99 -80.51 -34.31 -1.81
N ILE A 100 -80.64 -33.87 -0.56
CA ILE A 100 -81.84 -34.09 0.25
C ILE A 100 -83.04 -33.34 -0.35
N ARG A 101 -82.91 -32.06 -0.72
CA ARG A 101 -84.00 -31.29 -1.38
C ARG A 101 -84.44 -31.94 -2.68
N THR A 102 -83.50 -32.39 -3.51
CA THR A 102 -83.80 -33.05 -4.78
C THR A 102 -84.49 -34.40 -4.57
N PHE A 103 -84.06 -35.16 -3.56
CA PHE A 103 -84.68 -36.43 -3.19
C PHE A 103 -86.13 -36.24 -2.70
N ILE A 104 -86.40 -35.16 -1.98
CA ILE A 104 -87.73 -34.88 -1.41
C ILE A 104 -88.67 -34.25 -2.45
N LEU A 105 -88.18 -33.38 -3.34
CA LEU A 105 -88.94 -32.88 -4.50
C LEU A 105 -89.41 -34.00 -5.44
N PHE A 106 -88.74 -35.14 -5.46
CA PHE A 106 -89.15 -36.33 -6.23
C PHE A 106 -90.27 -37.15 -5.58
N GLN A 107 -90.69 -36.84 -4.33
CA GLN A 107 -91.64 -37.65 -3.55
C GLN A 107 -92.99 -36.98 -3.24
N ASP A 108 -93.33 -35.82 -3.82
CA ASP A 108 -94.63 -35.12 -3.62
C ASP A 108 -95.10 -35.06 -2.15
N PHE A 109 -94.19 -34.68 -1.24
CA PHE A 109 -94.48 -34.55 0.19
C PHE A 109 -94.65 -33.08 0.60
N GLU A 110 -95.75 -32.73 1.28
CA GLU A 110 -95.96 -31.40 1.89
C GLU A 110 -94.92 -31.18 3.01
N PHE A 111 -94.03 -30.23 2.80
CA PHE A 111 -92.69 -30.18 3.41
C PHE A 111 -92.59 -29.37 4.71
N GLU A 112 -93.64 -28.66 5.11
CA GLU A 112 -93.50 -27.58 6.11
C GLU A 112 -93.43 -28.05 7.58
N ASP A 113 -93.72 -29.33 7.90
CA ASP A 113 -93.79 -29.80 9.30
C ASP A 113 -93.16 -31.18 9.59
N THR A 114 -92.09 -31.56 8.87
CA THR A 114 -91.36 -32.83 9.17
C THR A 114 -90.09 -32.63 9.99
N PHE A 115 -89.74 -33.65 10.79
CA PHE A 115 -88.51 -33.76 11.61
C PHE A 115 -87.20 -33.49 10.82
N PHE A 116 -87.26 -33.58 9.48
CA PHE A 116 -86.16 -33.29 8.55
C PHE A 116 -86.02 -31.81 8.16
N TYR A 117 -87.06 -30.98 8.37
CA TYR A 117 -87.03 -29.54 8.07
C TYR A 117 -86.10 -28.79 9.03
N ILE A 118 -86.03 -29.17 10.31
CA ILE A 118 -85.18 -28.52 11.32
C ILE A 118 -83.67 -28.63 10.97
N PRO A 119 -83.12 -29.81 10.60
CA PRO A 119 -81.74 -29.92 10.12
C PRO A 119 -81.48 -29.14 8.82
N ILE A 120 -82.42 -29.15 7.86
CA ILE A 120 -82.26 -28.50 6.55
C ILE A 120 -82.26 -26.98 6.71
N LYS A 121 -83.18 -26.43 7.51
CA LYS A 121 -83.23 -25.00 7.84
C LYS A 121 -82.00 -24.55 8.63
N ALA A 122 -81.47 -25.40 9.52
CA ALA A 122 -80.22 -25.10 10.24
C ALA A 122 -78.99 -25.06 9.30
N VAL A 123 -79.00 -25.86 8.23
CA VAL A 123 -77.95 -25.82 7.18
C VAL A 123 -78.15 -24.61 6.28
N GLU A 124 -79.39 -24.30 5.88
CA GLU A 124 -79.76 -23.13 5.09
C GLU A 124 -79.37 -21.82 5.81
N ASP A 125 -79.70 -21.69 7.11
CA ASP A 125 -79.30 -20.54 7.94
C ASP A 125 -77.77 -20.41 8.06
N PHE A 126 -77.02 -21.52 8.09
CA PHE A 126 -75.56 -21.50 8.12
C PHE A 126 -74.93 -21.04 6.79
N ILE A 127 -75.62 -21.26 5.67
CA ILE A 127 -75.18 -20.86 4.32
C ILE A 127 -75.55 -19.40 4.03
N TYR A 128 -76.78 -18.98 4.36
CA TYR A 128 -77.27 -17.63 4.06
C TYR A 128 -76.90 -16.59 5.13
N TYR A 129 -76.72 -17.02 6.39
CA TYR A 129 -76.20 -16.20 7.48
C TYR A 129 -74.95 -16.87 8.08
N PRO A 130 -73.83 -16.92 7.34
CA PRO A 130 -72.62 -17.54 7.84
C PRO A 130 -72.23 -16.86 9.16
N PRO A 131 -72.02 -17.61 10.25
CA PRO A 131 -71.62 -17.00 11.50
C PRO A 131 -70.33 -16.21 11.24
N SER A 132 -70.33 -14.94 11.64
CA SER A 132 -69.12 -14.10 11.66
C SER A 132 -68.01 -14.94 12.27
N ILE A 133 -66.86 -15.06 11.58
CA ILE A 133 -65.74 -15.97 11.91
C ILE A 133 -65.80 -16.33 13.40
N PRO A 134 -66.10 -17.60 13.76
CA PRO A 134 -66.48 -17.91 15.13
C PRO A 134 -65.38 -17.43 16.06
N VAL A 135 -65.69 -16.39 16.85
CA VAL A 135 -64.76 -15.80 17.83
C VAL A 135 -64.04 -16.88 18.65
N PRO A 136 -64.67 -18.02 19.02
CA PRO A 136 -63.98 -19.12 19.70
C PRO A 136 -62.80 -19.74 18.92
N ILE A 137 -62.88 -19.85 17.59
CA ILE A 137 -61.82 -20.44 16.75
C ILE A 137 -60.61 -19.51 16.68
N VAL A 138 -60.84 -18.21 16.51
CA VAL A 138 -59.77 -17.20 16.50
C VAL A 138 -59.09 -17.14 17.87
N VAL A 139 -59.88 -17.17 18.95
CA VAL A 139 -59.36 -17.23 20.32
C VAL A 139 -58.52 -18.51 20.54
N GLY A 140 -58.99 -19.66 20.06
CA GLY A 140 -58.25 -20.92 20.13
C GLY A 140 -56.89 -20.87 19.40
N LEU A 141 -56.86 -20.33 18.18
CA LEU A 141 -55.63 -20.16 17.40
C LEU A 141 -54.66 -19.18 18.08
N LEU A 142 -55.17 -18.09 18.67
CA LEU A 142 -54.35 -17.15 19.44
C LEU A 142 -53.72 -17.82 20.66
N ILE A 143 -54.46 -18.66 21.40
CA ILE A 143 -53.93 -19.40 22.55
C ILE A 143 -52.81 -20.36 22.12
N VAL A 144 -53.01 -21.11 21.04
CA VAL A 144 -51.99 -22.03 20.49
C VAL A 144 -50.74 -21.26 20.06
N TRP A 145 -50.91 -20.10 19.41
CA TRP A 145 -49.81 -19.25 18.99
C TRP A 145 -49.01 -18.68 20.18
N VAL A 146 -49.70 -18.23 21.23
CA VAL A 146 -49.07 -17.75 22.47
C VAL A 146 -48.28 -18.88 23.14
N LEU A 147 -48.85 -20.08 23.26
CA LEU A 147 -48.17 -21.24 23.84
C LEU A 147 -46.93 -21.66 23.04
N TYR A 148 -47.04 -21.67 21.71
CA TYR A 148 -45.90 -21.95 20.83
C TYR A 148 -44.79 -20.90 20.98
N SER A 149 -45.16 -19.62 21.05
CA SER A 149 -44.21 -18.51 21.19
C SER A 149 -43.48 -18.55 22.54
N ILE A 150 -44.19 -18.84 23.64
CA ILE A 150 -43.57 -19.03 24.96
C ILE A 150 -42.56 -20.18 24.93
N ARG A 151 -42.91 -21.31 24.29
CA ARG A 151 -42.03 -22.46 24.16
C ARG A 151 -40.77 -22.15 23.35
N GLN A 152 -40.90 -21.36 22.28
CA GLN A 152 -39.75 -20.93 21.47
C GLN A 152 -38.82 -19.98 22.22
N VAL A 153 -39.36 -19.06 23.01
CA VAL A 153 -38.55 -18.18 23.89
C VAL A 153 -37.74 -19.01 24.88
N GLN A 154 -38.34 -20.04 25.48
CA GLN A 154 -37.62 -20.95 26.38
C GLN A 154 -36.51 -21.73 25.65
N LYS A 155 -36.78 -22.25 24.44
CA LYS A 155 -35.77 -22.98 23.66
C LYS A 155 -34.59 -22.08 23.27
N ASN A 156 -34.87 -20.84 22.84
CA ASN A 156 -33.83 -19.87 22.51
C ASN A 156 -33.02 -19.48 23.76
N LYS A 157 -33.68 -19.26 24.89
CA LYS A 157 -33.00 -19.02 26.18
C LYS A 157 -31.98 -20.12 26.48
N ILE A 158 -32.40 -21.38 26.40
CA ILE A 158 -31.54 -22.55 26.65
C ILE A 158 -30.36 -22.58 25.66
N TYR A 159 -30.59 -22.29 24.38
CA TYR A 159 -29.51 -22.26 23.37
C TYR A 159 -28.45 -21.19 23.68
N TYR A 160 -28.87 -19.97 24.01
CA TYR A 160 -27.93 -18.91 24.36
C TYR A 160 -27.20 -19.21 25.68
N GLU A 161 -27.93 -19.66 26.72
CA GLU A 161 -27.36 -19.96 28.04
C GLU A 161 -26.36 -21.12 28.01
N ASN A 162 -26.65 -22.18 27.25
CA ASN A 162 -25.86 -23.42 27.29
C ASN A 162 -24.81 -23.52 26.19
N VAL A 163 -24.99 -22.84 25.05
CA VAL A 163 -24.08 -22.94 23.90
C VAL A 163 -23.29 -21.65 23.72
N VAL A 164 -23.98 -20.52 23.52
CA VAL A 164 -23.34 -19.27 23.12
C VAL A 164 -22.52 -18.64 24.26
N ILE A 165 -23.08 -18.57 25.47
CA ILE A 165 -22.37 -17.98 26.63
C ILE A 165 -21.12 -18.79 27.00
N PRO A 166 -21.16 -20.14 27.12
CA PRO A 166 -19.98 -20.91 27.48
C PRO A 166 -18.90 -20.93 26.38
N GLU A 167 -19.30 -20.97 25.11
CA GLU A 167 -18.34 -20.95 23.99
C GLU A 167 -17.61 -19.60 23.90
N ASN A 168 -18.32 -18.48 24.08
CA ASN A 168 -17.70 -17.16 24.17
C ASN A 168 -16.81 -17.03 25.40
N ARG A 169 -17.21 -17.56 26.57
CA ARG A 169 -16.33 -17.62 27.76
C ARG A 169 -15.04 -18.40 27.50
N LYS A 170 -15.10 -19.52 26.78
CA LYS A 170 -13.90 -20.31 26.40
C LYS A 170 -12.98 -19.53 25.46
N LYS A 171 -13.54 -18.85 24.44
CA LYS A 171 -12.78 -18.01 23.52
C LYS A 171 -12.13 -16.82 24.25
N ASN A 172 -12.84 -16.20 25.20
CA ASN A 172 -12.36 -15.09 26.02
C ASN A 172 -11.26 -15.52 26.99
N ALA A 173 -11.39 -16.69 27.64
CA ALA A 173 -10.36 -17.22 28.55
C ALA A 173 -8.99 -17.46 27.86
N LEU A 174 -8.95 -17.59 26.53
CA LEU A 174 -7.71 -17.72 25.75
C LEU A 174 -7.05 -16.37 25.43
N VAL A 175 -7.76 -15.24 25.56
CA VAL A 175 -7.27 -13.89 25.22
C VAL A 175 -6.14 -13.42 26.14
N PRO A 176 -6.22 -13.56 27.49
CA PRO A 176 -5.09 -13.25 28.38
C PRO A 176 -3.83 -14.05 28.05
N GLY A 177 -3.99 -15.33 27.65
CA GLY A 177 -2.88 -16.18 27.23
C GLY A 177 -2.23 -15.71 25.93
N LYS A 178 -3.03 -15.31 24.92
CA LYS A 178 -2.52 -14.75 23.66
C LYS A 178 -1.84 -13.41 23.87
N ARG A 179 -2.44 -12.51 24.66
CA ARG A 179 -1.85 -11.21 25.00
C ARG A 179 -0.53 -11.36 25.73
N ARG A 180 -0.44 -12.28 26.71
CA ARG A 180 0.80 -12.56 27.44
C ARG A 180 1.90 -13.11 26.53
N LYS A 181 1.56 -13.99 25.58
CA LYS A 181 2.54 -14.48 24.58
C LYS A 181 3.04 -13.34 23.69
N GLN A 182 2.15 -12.49 23.21
CA GLN A 182 2.53 -11.34 22.39
C GLN A 182 3.36 -10.32 23.18
N GLN A 183 3.05 -10.10 24.46
CA GLN A 183 3.84 -9.26 25.36
C GLN A 183 5.27 -9.79 25.50
N LEU A 184 5.44 -11.11 25.69
CA LEU A 184 6.77 -11.72 25.76
C LEU A 184 7.59 -11.51 24.48
N VAL A 185 6.94 -11.52 23.30
CA VAL A 185 7.61 -11.21 22.03
C VAL A 185 8.10 -9.76 22.03
N VAL A 186 7.24 -8.81 22.39
CA VAL A 186 7.62 -7.38 22.49
C VAL A 186 8.77 -7.17 23.48
N ASP A 187 8.69 -7.79 24.66
CA ASP A 187 9.71 -7.67 25.70
C ASP A 187 11.06 -8.25 25.23
N ASN A 188 11.06 -9.40 24.56
CA ASN A 188 12.26 -10.00 23.98
C ASN A 188 12.89 -9.12 22.89
N LEU A 189 12.06 -8.52 22.02
CA LEU A 189 12.54 -7.59 21.01
C LEU A 189 13.16 -6.33 21.64
N LYS A 190 12.52 -5.76 22.66
CA LYS A 190 13.06 -4.61 23.43
C LYS A 190 14.38 -4.93 24.12
N ASN A 191 14.49 -6.13 24.73
CA ASN A 191 15.74 -6.58 25.32
C ASN A 191 16.85 -6.74 24.28
N THR A 192 16.50 -7.28 23.11
CA THR A 192 17.44 -7.42 21.98
C THR A 192 17.89 -6.05 21.46
N LEU A 193 16.97 -5.10 21.31
CA LEU A 193 17.27 -3.72 20.94
C LEU A 193 18.27 -3.10 21.92
N LYS A 194 17.98 -3.15 23.23
CA LYS A 194 18.87 -2.61 24.27
C LYS A 194 20.28 -3.23 24.22
N SER A 195 20.36 -4.54 23.99
CA SER A 195 21.66 -5.22 23.85
C SER A 195 22.42 -4.77 22.60
N THR A 196 21.71 -4.52 21.50
CA THR A 196 22.28 -4.09 20.23
C THR A 196 22.74 -2.62 20.29
N GLU A 197 22.00 -1.75 20.99
CA GLU A 197 22.40 -0.37 21.28
C GLU A 197 23.67 -0.32 22.15
N ALA A 198 23.76 -1.17 23.17
CA ALA A 198 24.97 -1.29 23.99
C ALA A 198 26.17 -1.76 23.17
N GLN A 199 25.97 -2.71 22.24
CA GLN A 199 27.00 -3.13 21.29
C GLN A 199 27.44 -1.99 20.37
N LEU A 200 26.51 -1.21 19.84
CA LEU A 200 26.81 -0.04 19.01
C LEU A 200 27.67 0.97 19.78
N LEU A 201 27.29 1.29 21.02
CA LEU A 201 28.05 2.19 21.88
C LEU A 201 29.47 1.66 22.14
N ASN A 202 29.61 0.36 22.40
CA ASN A 202 30.91 -0.27 22.58
C ASN A 202 31.78 -0.16 21.32
N TYR A 203 31.22 -0.40 20.13
CA TYR A 203 31.94 -0.24 18.86
C TYR A 203 32.35 1.21 18.60
N GLN A 204 31.51 2.19 18.93
CA GLN A 204 31.83 3.61 18.83
C GLN A 204 32.95 4.00 19.80
N ASN A 205 32.89 3.54 21.04
CA ASN A 205 33.94 3.76 22.03
C ASN A 205 35.27 3.11 21.63
N GLU A 206 35.22 1.88 21.09
CA GLU A 206 36.40 1.20 20.56
C GLU A 206 37.04 1.99 19.41
N MET A 207 36.22 2.50 18.48
CA MET A 207 36.68 3.33 17.37
C MET A 207 37.35 4.62 17.87
N MET A 208 36.75 5.31 18.83
CA MET A 208 37.32 6.52 19.45
C MET A 208 38.62 6.22 20.19
N ASN A 209 38.71 5.09 20.90
CA ASN A 209 39.92 4.66 21.57
C ASN A 209 41.06 4.42 20.57
N ILE A 210 40.79 3.79 19.42
CA ILE A 210 41.79 3.61 18.36
C ILE A 210 42.27 4.97 17.84
N MET A 211 41.34 5.90 17.56
CA MET A 211 41.67 7.25 17.10
C MET A 211 42.54 8.02 18.10
N ASN A 212 42.29 7.87 19.40
CA ASN A 212 43.05 8.54 20.45
C ASN A 212 44.42 7.90 20.72
N THR A 213 44.56 6.61 20.47
CA THR A 213 45.79 5.86 20.78
C THR A 213 46.84 6.00 19.67
N ILE A 214 46.40 6.07 18.41
CA ILE A 214 47.31 6.14 17.28
C ILE A 214 47.54 7.63 16.92
N PRO A 215 48.80 8.11 16.90
CA PRO A 215 49.11 9.52 16.65
C PRO A 215 48.98 9.86 15.15
N ILE A 216 47.74 9.88 14.66
CA ILE A 216 47.36 10.31 13.31
C ILE A 216 46.53 11.59 13.46
N PRO A 217 46.88 12.67 12.75
CA PRO A 217 46.06 13.89 12.72
C PRO A 217 44.59 13.63 12.37
N ASN A 218 43.69 14.32 13.08
CA ASN A 218 42.23 14.10 12.96
C ASN A 218 41.69 14.19 11.54
N GLN A 219 42.29 15.04 10.71
CA GLN A 219 41.95 15.22 9.29
C GLN A 219 42.11 13.97 8.42
N TYR A 220 42.94 13.00 8.84
CA TYR A 220 43.20 11.79 8.06
C TYR A 220 42.23 10.64 8.37
N TRP A 221 41.59 10.63 9.54
CA TRP A 221 40.64 9.56 9.93
C TRP A 221 39.34 9.57 9.12
N THR A 222 38.98 10.73 8.56
CA THR A 222 37.79 10.88 7.72
C THR A 222 37.99 10.24 6.35
N ASN A 223 39.22 10.17 5.84
CA ASN A 223 39.54 9.67 4.52
C ASN A 223 40.06 8.22 4.54
N ASP A 224 39.23 7.29 4.07
CA ASP A 224 39.58 5.87 3.99
C ASP A 224 40.77 5.57 3.08
N GLU A 225 41.02 6.40 2.05
CA GLU A 225 42.19 6.25 1.17
C GLU A 225 43.49 6.41 1.97
N VAL A 226 43.54 7.40 2.86
CA VAL A 226 44.69 7.64 3.71
C VAL A 226 44.93 6.44 4.61
N ILE A 227 43.88 5.97 5.30
CA ILE A 227 44.00 4.83 6.23
C ILE A 227 44.41 3.55 5.49
N ASN A 228 43.82 3.27 4.33
CA ASN A 228 44.21 2.14 3.50
C ASN A 228 45.66 2.24 3.01
N PHE A 229 46.11 3.43 2.60
CA PHE A 229 47.51 3.67 2.23
C PHE A 229 48.44 3.39 3.42
N LEU A 230 48.12 3.90 4.61
CA LEU A 230 48.92 3.66 5.81
C LEU A 230 49.00 2.17 6.14
N ILE A 231 47.88 1.45 6.09
CA ILE A 231 47.82 -0.01 6.25
C ILE A 231 48.77 -0.68 5.25
N GLN A 232 48.66 -0.32 3.97
CA GLN A 232 49.50 -0.88 2.91
C GLN A 232 51.00 -0.65 3.19
N LYS A 233 51.40 0.58 3.50
CA LYS A 233 52.82 0.90 3.75
C LYS A 233 53.39 0.17 4.97
N LEU A 234 52.59 -0.04 6.00
CA LEU A 234 52.99 -0.81 7.20
C LEU A 234 53.03 -2.31 6.92
N GLU A 235 52.04 -2.85 6.20
CA GLU A 235 51.90 -4.28 5.90
C GLU A 235 53.03 -4.79 5.00
N TYR A 236 53.39 -4.02 3.96
CA TYR A 236 54.50 -4.35 3.07
C TYR A 236 55.88 -3.94 3.62
N GLY A 237 55.96 -3.48 4.87
CA GLY A 237 57.22 -3.12 5.53
C GLY A 237 57.92 -1.88 4.97
N GLN A 238 57.28 -1.14 4.06
CA GLN A 238 57.80 0.11 3.48
C GLN A 238 57.91 1.22 4.53
N ALA A 239 57.06 1.17 5.57
CA ALA A 239 57.16 2.02 6.75
C ALA A 239 57.20 1.16 8.02
N LYS A 240 58.16 1.45 8.91
CA LYS A 240 58.28 0.79 10.23
C LYS A 240 57.42 1.46 11.32
N THR A 241 56.99 2.70 11.11
CA THR A 241 56.22 3.51 12.07
C THR A 241 55.14 4.33 11.36
N ILE A 242 54.12 4.76 12.09
CA ILE A 242 53.06 5.65 11.57
C ILE A 242 53.62 6.95 11.03
N GLY A 243 54.53 7.60 11.75
CA GLY A 243 55.13 8.86 11.28
C GLY A 243 55.82 8.70 9.91
N LYS A 244 56.52 7.57 9.68
CA LYS A 244 57.12 7.29 8.36
C LYS A 244 56.06 7.04 7.29
N ALA A 245 54.99 6.31 7.63
CA ALA A 245 53.90 6.05 6.70
C ALA A 245 53.14 7.34 6.31
N LEU A 246 52.92 8.25 7.27
CA LEU A 246 52.33 9.57 7.03
C LEU A 246 53.23 10.44 6.16
N ASN A 247 54.54 10.46 6.39
CA ASN A 247 55.46 11.19 5.51
C ASN A 247 55.42 10.67 4.07
N LEU A 248 55.34 9.34 3.89
CA LEU A 248 55.18 8.74 2.56
C LEU A 248 53.86 9.15 1.89
N TRP A 249 52.80 9.31 2.69
CA TRP A 249 51.52 9.81 2.19
C TRP A 249 51.61 11.28 1.76
N ASP A 250 52.23 12.14 2.56
CA ASP A 250 52.38 13.55 2.21
C ASP A 250 53.25 13.73 0.94
N ILE A 251 54.30 12.90 0.79
CA ILE A 251 55.09 12.82 -0.45
C ILE A 251 54.20 12.40 -1.62
N GLU A 252 53.47 11.29 -1.50
CA GLU A 252 52.56 10.79 -2.55
C GLU A 252 51.54 11.86 -2.99
N VAL A 253 50.92 12.56 -2.03
CA VAL A 253 49.98 13.65 -2.31
C VAL A 253 50.68 14.80 -3.05
N SER A 254 51.89 15.16 -2.64
CA SER A 254 52.67 16.19 -3.31
C SER A 254 53.02 15.80 -4.76
N THR A 255 53.42 14.55 -4.97
CA THR A 255 53.76 14.01 -6.30
C THR A 255 52.52 14.00 -7.21
N ARG A 256 51.37 13.53 -6.71
CA ARG A 256 50.11 13.55 -7.47
C ARG A 256 49.68 14.97 -7.86
N ARG A 257 49.85 15.96 -6.96
CA ARG A 257 49.56 17.36 -7.27
C ARG A 257 50.46 17.90 -8.37
N VAL A 258 51.76 17.59 -8.32
CA VAL A 258 52.72 17.97 -9.37
C VAL A 258 52.38 17.29 -10.69
N GLU A 259 52.03 16.01 -10.70
CA GLU A 259 51.60 15.30 -11.91
C GLU A 259 50.30 15.84 -12.50
N GLN A 260 49.34 16.24 -11.67
CA GLN A 260 48.10 16.86 -12.13
C GLN A 260 48.38 18.26 -12.72
N ALA A 261 49.21 19.05 -12.06
CA ALA A 261 49.63 20.36 -12.56
C ALA A 261 50.40 20.24 -13.87
N SER A 262 51.32 19.27 -14.00
CA SER A 262 52.08 19.05 -15.24
C SER A 262 51.17 18.62 -16.38
N LYS A 263 50.20 17.71 -16.13
CA LYS A 263 49.18 17.33 -17.12
C LYS A 263 48.33 18.52 -17.55
N ALA A 264 47.96 19.41 -16.62
CA ALA A 264 47.22 20.62 -16.94
C ALA A 264 48.02 21.58 -17.81
N VAL A 265 49.30 21.83 -17.48
CA VAL A 265 50.19 22.68 -18.28
C VAL A 265 50.42 22.09 -19.68
N ILE A 266 50.65 20.78 -19.79
CA ILE A 266 50.80 20.12 -21.09
C ILE A 266 49.53 20.26 -21.93
N LYS A 267 48.35 20.12 -21.30
CA LYS A 267 47.07 20.31 -21.97
C LYS A 267 46.90 21.75 -22.46
N GLU A 268 47.17 22.74 -21.61
CA GLU A 268 47.10 24.15 -21.97
C GLU A 268 48.11 24.53 -23.07
N THR A 269 49.32 23.98 -23.03
CA THR A 269 50.35 24.18 -24.06
C THR A 269 49.89 23.60 -25.40
N ARG A 270 49.31 22.39 -25.41
CA ARG A 270 48.74 21.82 -26.65
C ARG A 270 47.57 22.63 -27.18
N GLU A 271 46.71 23.15 -26.30
CA GLU A 271 45.60 24.00 -26.69
C GLU A 271 46.06 25.36 -27.22
N SER A 272 47.11 25.96 -26.63
CA SER A 272 47.68 27.23 -27.08
C SER A 272 48.40 27.07 -28.42
N GLU A 273 49.17 25.99 -28.62
CA GLU A 273 49.76 25.63 -29.90
C GLU A 273 48.69 25.42 -30.97
N ALA A 274 47.59 24.73 -30.64
CA ALA A 274 46.47 24.55 -31.56
C ALA A 274 45.79 25.89 -31.92
N ARG A 275 45.64 26.82 -30.97
CA ARG A 275 45.12 28.18 -31.24
C ARG A 275 46.06 28.95 -32.15
N LEU A 276 47.36 28.88 -31.91
CA LEU A 276 48.36 29.59 -32.69
C LEU A 276 48.49 29.03 -34.11
N ALA A 277 48.36 27.70 -34.27
CA ALA A 277 48.27 27.06 -35.57
C ALA A 277 47.01 27.50 -36.35
N ARG A 278 45.85 27.64 -35.67
CA ARG A 278 44.63 28.19 -36.27
C ARG A 278 44.81 29.65 -36.69
N GLN A 279 45.41 30.48 -35.85
CA GLN A 279 45.71 31.88 -36.20
C GLN A 279 46.65 31.99 -37.41
N ARG A 280 47.71 31.16 -37.48
CA ARG A 280 48.59 31.11 -38.65
C ARG A 280 47.84 30.65 -39.91
N ALA A 281 46.98 29.64 -39.79
CA ALA A 281 46.17 29.17 -40.92
C ALA A 281 45.18 30.26 -41.40
N GLU A 282 44.56 31.00 -40.47
CA GLU A 282 43.69 32.13 -40.76
C GLU A 282 44.47 33.29 -41.42
N GLN A 283 45.66 33.62 -40.93
CA GLN A 283 46.53 34.63 -41.54
C GLN A 283 46.94 34.25 -42.97
N HIS A 284 47.40 33.01 -43.19
CA HIS A 284 47.74 32.53 -44.53
C HIS A 284 46.52 32.52 -45.46
N ALA A 285 45.34 32.15 -44.97
CA ALA A 285 44.11 32.22 -45.76
C ALA A 285 43.76 33.68 -46.14
N GLN A 286 43.96 34.63 -45.22
CA GLN A 286 43.75 36.06 -45.46
C GLN A 286 44.77 36.62 -46.48
N GLU A 287 46.05 36.27 -46.35
CA GLU A 287 47.10 36.65 -47.31
C GLU A 287 46.79 36.12 -48.71
N GLN A 288 46.37 34.87 -48.84
CA GLN A 288 45.97 34.30 -50.13
C GLN A 288 44.77 35.03 -50.74
N ARG A 289 43.79 35.43 -49.92
CA ARG A 289 42.65 36.25 -50.38
C ARG A 289 43.13 37.62 -50.85
N ASN A 290 43.97 38.30 -50.08
CA ASN A 290 44.51 39.61 -50.47
C ASN A 290 45.34 39.55 -51.76
N ILE A 291 46.13 38.49 -51.97
CA ILE A 291 46.87 38.29 -53.22
C ILE A 291 45.90 38.09 -54.39
N ARG A 292 44.85 37.28 -54.22
CA ARG A 292 43.82 37.07 -55.25
C ARG A 292 43.11 38.39 -55.59
N ASP A 293 42.66 39.12 -54.58
CA ASP A 293 41.94 40.39 -54.76
C ASP A 293 42.83 41.44 -55.44
N ASN A 294 44.12 41.54 -55.05
CA ASN A 294 45.09 42.40 -55.73
C ASN A 294 45.33 41.97 -57.18
N THR A 295 45.40 40.66 -57.45
CA THR A 295 45.57 40.15 -58.81
C THR A 295 44.34 40.47 -59.67
N GLU A 296 43.14 40.32 -59.13
CA GLU A 296 41.89 40.71 -59.80
C GLU A 296 41.83 42.21 -60.06
N ALA A 297 42.24 43.04 -59.09
CA ALA A 297 42.31 44.48 -59.26
C ALA A 297 43.31 44.88 -60.36
N GLN A 298 44.51 44.28 -60.37
CA GLN A 298 45.49 44.49 -61.44
C GLN A 298 44.96 44.05 -62.81
N ASN A 299 44.27 42.91 -62.88
CA ASN A 299 43.65 42.44 -64.12
C ASN A 299 42.56 43.39 -64.62
N LYS A 300 41.70 43.92 -63.74
CA LYS A 300 40.69 44.93 -64.12
C LYS A 300 41.33 46.22 -64.64
N VAL A 301 42.39 46.69 -63.99
CA VAL A 301 43.15 47.87 -64.46
C VAL A 301 43.79 47.60 -65.82
N ALA A 302 44.40 46.43 -66.01
CA ALA A 302 44.99 46.03 -67.29
C ALA A 302 43.92 45.93 -68.40
N GLU A 303 42.74 45.42 -68.08
CA GLU A 303 41.62 45.34 -69.03
C GLU A 303 41.07 46.73 -69.39
N GLU A 304 40.95 47.65 -68.42
CA GLU A 304 40.58 49.05 -68.70
C GLU A 304 41.62 49.78 -69.56
N LEU A 305 42.91 49.54 -69.32
CA LEU A 305 43.99 50.09 -70.15
C LEU A 305 43.91 49.56 -71.59
N LYS A 306 43.65 48.27 -71.78
CA LYS A 306 43.38 47.69 -73.11
C LYS A 306 42.19 48.37 -73.78
N ARG A 307 41.05 48.50 -73.09
CA ARG A 307 39.87 49.17 -73.65
C ARG A 307 40.14 50.62 -74.03
N ARG A 308 40.99 51.35 -73.29
CA ARG A 308 41.40 52.71 -73.66
C ARG A 308 42.29 52.72 -74.90
N ASN A 309 43.23 51.77 -75.01
CA ASN A 309 44.11 51.63 -76.17
C ASN A 309 43.33 51.25 -77.44
N ASP A 310 42.39 50.31 -77.32
CA ASP A 310 41.50 49.92 -78.43
C ASP A 310 40.62 51.11 -78.86
N ARG A 311 40.23 51.96 -77.91
CA ARG A 311 39.53 53.23 -78.20
C ARG A 311 40.42 54.23 -78.93
N SER A 312 41.69 54.36 -78.55
CA SER A 312 42.62 55.27 -79.24
C SER A 312 42.95 54.77 -80.64
N GLU A 313 43.13 53.46 -80.85
CA GLU A 313 43.28 52.89 -82.20
C GLU A 313 42.04 53.17 -83.05
N PHE A 314 40.84 53.07 -82.49
CA PHE A 314 39.61 53.44 -83.21
C PHE A 314 39.57 54.93 -83.60
N TYR A 315 40.01 55.85 -82.74
CA TYR A 315 40.08 57.28 -83.07
C TYR A 315 41.19 57.61 -84.08
N ASP A 316 42.34 56.94 -84.00
CA ASP A 316 43.43 57.08 -84.99
C ASP A 316 43.02 56.55 -86.37
N ASP A 317 42.27 55.44 -86.42
CA ASP A 317 41.78 54.87 -87.67
C ASP A 317 40.72 55.79 -88.31
N ILE A 318 39.89 56.47 -87.50
CA ILE A 318 38.98 57.54 -87.97
C ILE A 318 39.76 58.76 -88.47
N ALA A 319 40.80 59.20 -87.76
CA ALA A 319 41.61 60.35 -88.15
C ALA A 319 42.32 60.12 -89.50
N LYS A 320 42.85 58.91 -89.73
CA LYS A 320 43.39 58.49 -91.03
C LYS A 320 42.33 58.44 -92.13
N LYS A 321 41.13 57.93 -91.84
CA LYS A 321 40.04 57.84 -92.84
C LYS A 321 39.49 59.20 -93.27
N ASN A 322 39.54 60.18 -92.38
CA ASN A 322 39.08 61.54 -92.65
C ASN A 322 40.17 62.48 -93.17
N GLY A 323 41.40 61.99 -93.36
CA GLY A 323 42.52 62.77 -93.93
C GLY A 323 42.98 63.93 -93.03
N TRP A 324 42.81 63.81 -91.72
CA TRP A 324 43.22 64.85 -90.76
C TRP A 324 44.66 64.68 -90.26
N LEU A 325 45.35 63.65 -90.74
CA LEU A 325 46.79 63.41 -90.57
C LEU A 325 47.42 63.01 -91.90
#